data_AF-X1VB16-F1
#
_entry.id   AF-X1VB16-F1
#
_cell.length_a   1.000
_cell.length_b   1.000
_cell.length_c   1.000
_cell.angle_alpha   90.00
_cell.angle_beta   90.00
_cell.angle_gamma   90.00
#
_symmetry.space_group_name_H-M   'P 1'
#
loop_
_entity.id
_entity.type
_entity.pdbx_description
1 polymer ?
#
loop_
_entity_poly.entity_id
_entity_poly.type
_entity_poly.pdbx_seq_one_letter_code
_entity_poly.pdbx_strand_id
1 'polypeptide(L)'
;PFIQPQTILPPAQVEDCTARDVQAFVKSDDTNLREYDVGFNCVEYALLLARNAHWKGIPARVISLRFEDDTPHMILAFLTGDKGWIFIEPRTDEQVYPNVGKIYGGKRITEMLVLRSQWIPFEEVCE
;
A
#
# COMPACT_ATOMS: atom_id res chain seq x y z
N PRO A 1 -6.24 -10.71 -30.02
CA PRO A 1 -7.53 -10.18 -29.53
C PRO A 1 -7.32 -9.28 -28.30
N PHE A 2 -7.68 -7.99 -28.40
CA PHE A 2 -7.76 -7.13 -27.22
C PHE A 2 -8.92 -7.63 -26.37
N ILE A 3 -8.61 -8.25 -25.23
CA ILE A 3 -9.62 -8.54 -24.21
C ILE A 3 -9.92 -7.21 -23.56
N GLN A 4 -11.12 -6.68 -23.78
CA GLN A 4 -11.54 -5.50 -23.05
C GLN A 4 -11.60 -5.86 -21.55
N PRO A 5 -11.03 -5.02 -20.66
CA PRO A 5 -11.11 -5.27 -19.23
C PRO A 5 -12.58 -5.32 -18.82
N GLN A 6 -12.96 -6.37 -18.08
CA GLN A 6 -14.34 -6.60 -17.68
C GLN A 6 -14.87 -5.54 -16.70
N THR A 7 -13.97 -4.81 -16.02
CA THR A 7 -14.30 -3.69 -15.13
C THR A 7 -13.22 -2.60 -15.21
N ILE A 8 -13.60 -1.35 -14.91
CA ILE A 8 -12.67 -0.24 -14.65
C ILE A 8 -12.43 0.00 -13.14
N LEU A 9 -13.18 -0.70 -12.27
CA LEU A 9 -13.12 -0.59 -10.81
C LEU A 9 -12.76 -1.91 -10.14
N PRO A 10 -11.99 -1.89 -9.03
CA PRO A 10 -11.67 -3.08 -8.26
C PRO A 10 -12.89 -3.82 -7.77
N PRO A 11 -12.78 -5.15 -7.61
CA PRO A 11 -13.82 -5.89 -6.92
C PRO A 11 -13.99 -5.31 -5.51
N ALA A 12 -15.16 -5.57 -4.93
CA ALA A 12 -15.39 -5.25 -3.53
C ALA A 12 -14.28 -5.85 -2.65
N GLN A 13 -13.87 -5.12 -1.62
CA GLN A 13 -12.86 -5.58 -0.68
C GLN A 13 -13.42 -6.75 0.16
N VAL A 14 -12.61 -7.77 0.39
CA VAL A 14 -12.96 -8.94 1.20
C VAL A 14 -13.02 -8.50 2.66
N GLU A 15 -14.19 -8.66 3.29
CA GLU A 15 -14.42 -8.24 4.68
C GLU A 15 -13.63 -9.08 5.70
N ASP A 16 -13.33 -10.34 5.38
CA ASP A 16 -12.64 -11.29 6.27
C ASP A 16 -11.19 -11.57 5.83
N CYS A 17 -10.51 -10.54 5.33
CA CYS A 17 -9.10 -10.66 4.94
C CYS A 17 -8.23 -10.97 6.17
N THR A 18 -7.49 -12.08 6.12
CA THR A 18 -6.62 -12.50 7.22
C THR A 18 -5.17 -12.05 7.02
N ALA A 19 -4.40 -12.06 8.10
CA ALA A 19 -2.95 -11.88 8.03
C ALA A 19 -2.25 -12.88 7.08
N ARG A 20 -2.78 -14.09 6.95
CA ARG A 20 -2.27 -15.11 6.03
C ARG A 20 -2.52 -14.72 4.59
N ASP A 21 -3.68 -14.15 4.28
CA ASP A 21 -4.02 -13.70 2.92
C ASP A 21 -3.12 -12.54 2.50
N VAL A 22 -2.86 -11.58 3.42
CA VAL A 22 -1.91 -10.49 3.19
C VAL A 22 -0.52 -11.02 2.89
N GLN A 23 0.00 -11.95 3.71
CA GLN A 23 1.32 -12.54 3.48
C GLN A 23 1.41 -13.32 2.17
N ALA A 24 0.35 -14.07 1.83
CA ALA A 24 0.28 -14.79 0.56
C ALA A 24 0.27 -13.83 -0.63
N PHE A 25 -0.48 -12.73 -0.53
CA PHE A 25 -0.52 -11.68 -1.55
C PHE A 25 0.84 -11.02 -1.73
N VAL A 26 1.44 -10.49 -0.65
CA VAL A 26 2.72 -9.79 -0.68
C VAL A 26 3.79 -10.69 -1.30
N LYS A 27 3.85 -11.98 -0.91
CA LYS A 27 4.80 -12.94 -1.47
C LYS A 27 4.60 -13.21 -2.98
N SER A 28 3.38 -13.04 -3.49
CA SER A 28 3.04 -13.30 -4.89
C SER A 28 3.13 -12.07 -5.79
N ASP A 29 3.33 -10.89 -5.20
CA ASP A 29 3.36 -9.61 -5.89
C ASP A 29 4.81 -9.24 -6.22
N ASP A 30 5.05 -8.79 -7.46
CA ASP A 30 6.39 -8.49 -7.96
C ASP A 30 6.79 -7.01 -7.81
N THR A 31 6.07 -6.21 -7.00
CA THR A 31 6.40 -4.78 -6.80
C THR A 31 7.82 -4.61 -6.26
N ASN A 32 8.25 -5.47 -5.33
CA ASN A 32 9.59 -5.47 -4.73
C ASN A 32 10.73 -5.75 -5.75
N LEU A 33 10.41 -6.36 -6.90
CA LEU A 33 11.40 -6.68 -7.95
C LEU A 33 11.71 -5.50 -8.86
N ARG A 34 11.04 -4.37 -8.67
CA ARG A 34 11.31 -3.14 -9.43
C ARG A 34 12.66 -2.56 -9.02
N GLU A 35 13.27 -1.79 -9.92
CA GLU A 35 14.48 -1.03 -9.59
C GLU A 35 14.06 0.30 -8.97
N TYR A 36 14.74 0.70 -7.91
CA TYR A 36 14.52 2.00 -7.29
C TYR A 36 15.26 3.08 -8.08
N ASP A 37 14.53 4.07 -8.59
CA ASP A 37 15.09 5.17 -9.39
C ASP A 37 14.26 6.45 -9.19
N VAL A 38 14.70 7.56 -9.76
CA VAL A 38 14.01 8.87 -9.71
C VAL A 38 12.57 8.77 -10.18
N GLY A 39 12.30 7.93 -11.18
CA GLY A 39 10.95 7.68 -11.71
C GLY A 39 10.16 6.56 -11.04
N PHE A 40 10.78 5.79 -10.13
CA PHE A 40 10.13 4.70 -9.40
C PHE A 40 10.69 4.64 -7.98
N ASN A 41 10.14 5.48 -7.12
CA ASN A 41 10.57 5.68 -5.75
C ASN A 41 9.50 5.19 -4.76
N CYS A 42 9.66 5.49 -3.47
CA CYS A 42 8.75 5.04 -2.41
C CYS A 42 7.26 5.27 -2.72
N VAL A 43 6.93 6.35 -3.44
CA VAL A 43 5.56 6.66 -3.85
C VAL A 43 5.05 5.63 -4.85
N GLU A 44 5.80 5.35 -5.92
CA GLU A 44 5.41 4.37 -6.95
C GLU A 44 5.32 2.96 -6.38
N TYR A 45 6.23 2.55 -5.51
CA TYR A 45 6.15 1.24 -4.84
C TYR A 45 4.86 1.13 -4.01
N ALA A 46 4.56 2.12 -3.16
CA ALA A 46 3.39 2.08 -2.30
C ALA A 46 2.07 2.11 -3.10
N LEU A 47 1.99 2.93 -4.14
CA LEU A 47 0.82 3.01 -5.02
C LEU A 47 0.64 1.75 -5.87
N LEU A 48 1.72 1.17 -6.39
CA LEU A 48 1.64 -0.06 -7.18
C LEU A 48 1.18 -1.25 -6.33
N LEU A 49 1.77 -1.44 -5.14
CA LEU A 49 1.36 -2.52 -4.23
C LEU A 49 -0.08 -2.33 -3.75
N ALA A 50 -0.49 -1.09 -3.44
CA ALA A 50 -1.88 -0.77 -3.10
C ALA A 50 -2.85 -1.12 -4.22
N ARG A 51 -2.52 -0.74 -5.46
CA ARG A 51 -3.32 -1.04 -6.65
C ARG A 51 -3.46 -2.54 -6.86
N ASN A 52 -2.36 -3.28 -6.78
CA ASN A 52 -2.38 -4.73 -6.96
C ASN A 52 -3.20 -5.42 -5.87
N ALA A 53 -3.08 -4.97 -4.61
CA ALA A 53 -3.90 -5.45 -3.49
C ALA A 53 -5.39 -5.21 -3.75
N HIS A 54 -5.77 -4.00 -4.15
CA HIS A 54 -7.17 -3.66 -4.45
C HIS A 54 -7.72 -4.50 -5.61
N TRP A 55 -6.93 -4.78 -6.64
CA TRP A 55 -7.32 -5.69 -7.72
C TRP A 55 -7.48 -7.16 -7.31
N LYS A 56 -6.92 -7.54 -6.16
CA LYS A 56 -7.14 -8.83 -5.52
C LYS A 56 -8.26 -8.81 -4.49
N GLY A 57 -8.96 -7.68 -4.33
CA GLY A 57 -9.98 -7.50 -3.29
C GLY A 57 -9.39 -7.36 -1.88
N ILE A 58 -8.09 -7.12 -1.74
CA ILE A 58 -7.43 -7.00 -0.44
C ILE A 58 -7.45 -5.54 0.02
N PRO A 59 -8.01 -5.23 1.19
CA PRO A 59 -8.08 -3.86 1.70
C PRO A 59 -6.70 -3.35 2.12
N ALA A 60 -6.15 -2.43 1.32
CA ALA A 60 -4.89 -1.75 1.59
C ALA A 60 -5.07 -0.22 1.72
N ARG A 61 -4.20 0.43 2.49
CA ARG A 61 -4.11 1.89 2.67
C ARG A 61 -2.67 2.34 2.61
N VAL A 62 -2.39 3.38 1.85
CA VAL A 62 -1.05 3.99 1.83
C VAL A 62 -0.86 4.80 3.10
N ILE A 63 0.28 4.62 3.74
CA ILE A 63 0.68 5.38 4.93
C ILE A 63 1.85 6.28 4.55
N SER A 64 1.70 7.58 4.80
CA SER A 64 2.79 8.54 4.71
C SER A 64 3.46 8.67 6.08
N LEU A 65 4.77 8.49 6.11
CA LEU A 65 5.62 8.76 7.27
C LEU A 65 6.35 10.09 7.04
N ARG A 66 6.32 10.95 8.06
CA ARG A 66 7.20 12.13 8.13
C ARG A 66 8.30 11.86 9.14
N PHE A 67 9.51 12.28 8.80
CA PHE A 67 10.66 12.21 9.70
C PHE A 67 11.07 13.58 10.22
N GLU A 68 11.97 13.60 11.21
CA GLU A 68 12.52 14.82 11.81
C GLU A 68 13.34 15.69 10.84
N ASP A 69 13.84 15.10 9.74
CA ASP A 69 14.56 15.79 8.67
C ASP A 69 13.65 16.20 7.49
N ASP A 70 12.33 16.12 7.68
CA ASP A 70 11.28 16.38 6.69
C ASP A 70 11.32 15.50 5.42
N THR A 71 12.15 14.45 5.39
CA THR A 71 12.09 13.49 4.29
C THR A 71 10.80 12.66 4.36
N PRO A 72 10.06 12.51 3.25
CA PRO A 72 8.87 11.68 3.21
C PRO A 72 9.25 10.21 2.98
N HIS A 73 8.44 9.29 3.51
CA HIS A 73 8.47 7.88 3.12
C HIS A 73 7.06 7.31 3.08
N MET A 74 6.84 6.33 2.21
CA MET A 74 5.55 5.68 2.08
C MET A 74 5.67 4.18 2.26
N ILE A 75 4.74 3.64 3.04
CA ILE A 75 4.58 2.21 3.26
C ILE A 75 3.12 1.84 3.03
N LEU A 76 2.81 0.54 3.07
CA LEU A 76 1.44 0.06 2.93
C LEU A 76 0.94 -0.55 4.23
N ALA A 77 -0.32 -0.28 4.56
CA ALA A 77 -1.03 -0.89 5.67
C ALA A 77 -2.21 -1.73 5.18
N PHE A 78 -2.38 -2.92 5.73
CA PHE A 78 -3.48 -3.84 5.48
C PHE A 78 -4.29 -4.00 6.75
N LEU A 79 -5.61 -3.86 6.66
CA LEU A 79 -6.50 -4.14 7.77
C LEU A 79 -6.94 -5.60 7.68
N THR A 80 -6.63 -6.38 8.71
CA THR A 80 -6.97 -7.80 8.79
C THR A 80 -8.00 -8.04 9.88
N GLY A 81 -8.91 -9.00 9.66
CA GLY A 81 -9.92 -9.37 10.64
C GLY A 81 -9.35 -10.05 11.89
N ASP A 82 -8.21 -10.73 11.76
CA ASP A 82 -7.63 -11.58 12.81
C ASP A 82 -6.46 -10.93 13.57
N LYS A 83 -5.74 -9.96 12.98
CA LYS A 83 -4.57 -9.32 13.61
C LYS A 83 -4.58 -7.80 13.60
N GLY A 84 -5.66 -7.18 13.14
CA GLY A 84 -5.74 -5.73 12.98
C GLY A 84 -4.82 -5.24 11.86
N TRP A 85 -4.08 -4.15 12.10
CA TRP A 85 -3.23 -3.55 11.08
C TRP A 85 -1.89 -4.27 10.91
N ILE A 86 -1.54 -4.58 9.66
CA ILE A 86 -0.23 -5.08 9.24
C ILE A 86 0.40 -4.04 8.34
N PHE A 87 1.64 -3.63 8.61
CA PHE A 87 2.37 -2.68 7.79
C PHE A 87 3.49 -3.39 7.02
N ILE A 88 3.62 -3.08 5.74
CA ILE A 88 4.59 -3.70 4.83
C ILE A 88 5.43 -2.59 4.19
N GLU A 89 6.75 -2.79 4.17
CA GLU A 89 7.69 -2.00 3.36
C GLU A 89 7.65 -2.49 1.90
N PRO A 90 7.03 -1.72 0.98
CA PRO A 90 6.75 -2.19 -0.38
C PRO A 90 8.00 -2.54 -1.20
N ARG A 91 9.16 -1.97 -0.86
CA ARG A 91 10.42 -2.25 -1.57
C ARG A 91 11.03 -3.60 -1.21
N THR A 92 10.72 -4.14 -0.02
CA THR A 92 11.42 -5.31 0.53
C THR A 92 10.50 -6.43 1.00
N ASP A 93 9.18 -6.22 0.93
CA ASP A 93 8.14 -7.08 1.49
C ASP A 93 8.19 -7.29 3.01
N GLU A 94 9.11 -6.61 3.70
CA GLU A 94 9.28 -6.74 5.13
C GLU A 94 8.05 -6.19 5.87
N GLN A 95 7.56 -6.99 6.81
CA GLN A 95 6.58 -6.50 7.78
C GLN A 95 7.28 -5.56 8.77
N VAL A 96 6.78 -4.33 8.84
CA VAL A 96 7.33 -3.27 9.68
C VAL A 96 6.34 -2.86 10.77
N TYR A 97 6.82 -2.13 11.79
CA TYR A 97 6.03 -1.70 12.94
C TYR A 97 6.24 -0.20 13.23
N PRO A 98 5.87 0.68 12.28
CA PRO A 98 6.04 2.12 12.41
C PRO A 98 5.21 2.66 13.59
N ASN A 99 5.77 3.64 14.31
CA ASN A 99 5.06 4.35 15.36
C ASN A 99 5.69 5.74 15.54
N VAL A 100 4.88 6.76 15.78
CA VAL A 100 5.36 8.12 16.07
C VAL A 100 6.32 8.08 17.26
N GLY A 101 7.46 8.77 17.12
CA GLY A 101 8.54 8.79 18.10
C GLY A 101 9.54 7.63 17.98
N LYS A 102 9.26 6.57 17.20
CA LYS A 102 10.22 5.48 16.95
C LYS A 102 11.13 5.78 15.76
N ILE A 103 12.25 5.04 15.68
CA ILE A 103 13.20 5.10 14.57
C ILE A 103 12.76 4.15 13.46
N TYR A 104 12.78 4.64 12.22
CA TYR A 104 12.58 3.87 10.99
C TYR A 104 13.66 4.29 9.98
N GLY A 105 14.39 3.34 9.41
CA GLY A 105 15.47 3.66 8.46
C GLY A 105 16.53 4.62 9.03
N GLY A 106 16.77 4.59 10.35
CA GLY A 106 17.70 5.49 11.04
C GLY A 106 17.14 6.88 11.38
N LYS A 107 15.87 7.18 11.06
CA LYS A 107 15.24 8.49 11.28
C LYS A 107 14.05 8.39 12.23
N ARG A 108 13.82 9.42 13.05
CA ARG A 108 12.65 9.45 13.94
C ARG A 108 11.38 9.80 13.19
N ILE A 109 10.34 8.97 13.33
CA ILE A 109 8.98 9.27 12.83
C ILE A 109 8.39 10.39 13.69
N THR A 110 7.98 11.48 13.06
CA THR A 110 7.30 12.62 13.71
C THR A 110 5.79 12.62 13.44
N GLU A 111 5.37 12.04 12.32
CA GLU A 111 3.97 12.00 11.90
C GLU A 111 3.68 10.72 11.10
N MET A 112 2.45 10.22 11.22
CA MET A 112 1.92 9.12 10.41
C MET A 112 0.54 9.50 9.89
N LEU A 113 0.36 9.52 8.57
CA LEU A 113 -0.91 9.85 7.93
C LEU A 113 -1.42 8.65 7.13
N VAL A 114 -2.67 8.26 7.37
CA VAL A 114 -3.37 7.28 6.55
C VAL A 114 -3.98 8.00 5.35
N LEU A 115 -3.51 7.72 4.14
CA LEU A 115 -4.09 8.29 2.94
C LEU A 115 -5.39 7.56 2.59
N ARG A 116 -6.47 8.33 2.46
CA ARG A 116 -7.76 7.83 1.99
C ARG A 116 -7.79 7.91 0.46
N SER A 117 -7.59 6.77 -0.19
CA SER A 117 -7.79 6.62 -1.63
C SER A 117 -9.07 5.85 -1.92
N GLN A 118 -9.71 6.19 -3.03
CA GLN A 118 -10.89 5.50 -3.55
C GLN A 118 -10.76 5.37 -5.07
N TRP A 119 -11.26 4.25 -5.60
CA TRP A 119 -11.40 4.06 -7.03
C TRP A 119 -12.81 4.48 -7.41
N ILE A 120 -12.91 5.46 -8.30
CA ILE A 120 -14.17 5.99 -8.81
C ILE A 120 -14.16 5.94 -10.34
N PRO A 121 -15.33 5.78 -10.98
CA PRO A 121 -15.48 6.01 -12.41
C PRO A 121 -14.95 7.40 -12.81
N PHE A 122 -14.47 7.52 -14.05
CA PHE A 122 -13.96 8.80 -14.54
C PHE A 122 -15.05 9.87 -14.55
N GLU A 123 -16.29 9.46 -14.78
CA GLU A 123 -17.46 10.33 -14.82
C GLU A 123 -17.69 11.04 -13.47
N GLU A 124 -17.38 10.40 -12.34
CA GLU A 124 -17.50 10.99 -11.00
C GLU A 124 -16.39 12.02 -10.68
N VAL A 125 -15.33 12.09 -11.49
CA VAL A 125 -14.25 13.08 -11.32
C VAL A 125 -14.60 14.41 -12.01
N CYS A 126 -15.46 14.37 -13.03
CA CYS A 126 -15.76 15.51 -13.89
C CYS A 126 -16.97 16.35 -13.45
N GLU A 127 -17.65 15.96 -12.37
CA GLU A 127 -18.72 16.72 -11.71
C GLU A 127 -18.17 17.60 -10.56
#